data_AF-Q9M6Q5-F1
#
_entry.id   AF-Q9M6Q5-F1
#
_cell.length_a   1.000
_cell.length_b   1.000
_cell.length_c   1.000
_cell.angle_alpha   90.00
_cell.angle_beta   90.00
_cell.angle_gamma   90.00
#
_symmetry.space_group_name_H-M   'P 1'
#
loop_
_entity.id
_entity.type
_entity.pdbx_description
1 polymer ?
#
loop_
_entity_poly.entity_id
_entity_poly.type
_entity_poly.pdbx_seq_one_letter_code
_entity_poly.pdbx_strand_id
1 'polypeptide(L)' 'GACNFVSNNPTSFKNSWSQWINSMSTKKVFVGLPASSSNAAPSGGFVEAQDLINQLLPIVKPSPK' A
#
# COMPACT_ATOMS: atom_id res chain seq x y z
N GLY A 1 10.40 11.25 -2.06
CA GLY A 1 9.30 11.39 -1.07
C GLY A 1 8.91 10.01 -0.58
N ALA A 2 8.32 9.91 0.61
CA ALA A 2 7.88 8.62 1.15
C ALA A 2 6.80 7.98 0.26
N CYS A 3 6.99 6.74 -0.17
CA CYS A 3 6.02 5.99 -0.98
C CYS A 3 5.35 4.84 -0.19
N ASN A 4 5.74 4.67 1.08
CA ASN A 4 5.27 3.61 1.95
C ASN A 4 3.88 3.96 2.52
N PHE A 5 3.07 2.94 2.82
CA PHE A 5 1.82 3.14 3.55
C PHE A 5 2.10 3.50 5.01
N VAL A 6 1.39 4.51 5.52
CA VAL A 6 1.40 4.90 6.93
C VAL A 6 -0.05 5.14 7.35
N SER A 7 -0.54 4.39 8.35
CA SER A 7 -1.96 4.40 8.72
C SER A 7 -2.47 5.77 9.16
N ASN A 8 -1.63 6.59 9.81
CA ASN A 8 -2.03 7.93 10.25
C ASN A 8 -2.11 8.96 9.10
N ASN A 9 -1.43 8.71 7.98
CA ASN A 9 -1.42 9.59 6.81
C ASN A 9 -1.08 8.80 5.53
N PRO A 10 -2.07 8.13 4.93
CA PRO A 10 -1.85 7.30 3.73
C PRO A 10 -1.71 8.12 2.44
N THR A 11 -1.72 9.46 2.50
CA THR A 11 -1.74 10.35 1.32
C THR A 11 -0.57 10.11 0.37
N SER A 12 0.63 9.96 0.91
CA SER A 12 1.84 9.76 0.08
C SER A 12 1.82 8.41 -0.65
N PHE A 13 1.30 7.37 -0.01
CA PHE A 13 1.07 6.07 -0.64
C PHE A 13 -0.02 6.17 -1.72
N LYS A 14 -1.16 6.83 -1.45
CA LYS A 14 -2.24 7.04 -2.43
C LYS A 14 -1.72 7.71 -3.70
N ASN A 15 -0.93 8.78 -3.55
CA ASN A 15 -0.36 9.50 -4.68
C ASN A 15 0.62 8.64 -5.48
N SER A 16 1.51 7.93 -4.78
CA SER A 16 2.48 7.02 -5.41
C SER A 16 1.78 5.87 -6.14
N TRP A 17 0.77 5.27 -5.51
CA TRP A 17 -0.04 4.19 -6.09
C TRP A 17 -0.76 4.66 -7.35
N SER A 18 -1.41 5.83 -7.31
CA SER A 18 -2.07 6.42 -8.47
C SER A 18 -1.08 6.66 -9.62
N GLN A 19 0.12 7.16 -9.33
CA GLN A 19 1.16 7.33 -10.35
C GLN A 19 1.59 6.00 -10.96
N TRP A 20 1.81 4.96 -10.15
CA TRP A 20 2.20 3.64 -10.64
C TRP A 20 1.14 3.01 -11.54
N ILE A 21 -0.13 3.00 -11.13
CA ILE A 21 -1.19 2.38 -11.95
C ILE A 21 -1.50 3.16 -13.23
N ASN A 22 -1.30 4.48 -13.25
CA ASN A 22 -1.51 5.30 -14.45
C ASN A 22 -0.30 5.31 -15.39
N SER A 23 0.92 5.08 -14.89
CA SER A 23 2.14 5.07 -15.71
C SER A 23 2.43 3.70 -16.34
N MET A 24 1.82 2.63 -15.84
CA MET A 24 2.07 1.26 -16.30
C MET A 24 0.98 0.80 -17.27
N SER A 25 1.37 0.23 -18.42
CA SER A 25 0.44 -0.41 -19.38
C SER A 25 0.01 -1.83 -18.95
N THR A 26 0.24 -2.20 -17.69
CA THR A 26 0.03 -3.55 -17.18
C THR A 26 -1.38 -3.73 -16.65
N LYS A 27 -1.94 -4.94 -16.79
CA LYS A 27 -3.30 -5.25 -16.35
C LYS A 27 -3.42 -5.57 -14.86
N LYS A 28 -2.30 -5.83 -14.16
CA LYS A 28 -2.28 -6.30 -12.76
C LYS A 28 -1.07 -5.73 -12.04
N VAL A 29 -1.32 -4.98 -10.97
CA VAL A 29 -0.30 -4.44 -10.07
C VAL A 29 -0.65 -4.89 -8.65
N PHE A 30 0.36 -5.32 -7.88
CA PHE A 30 0.20 -5.82 -6.52
C PHE A 30 1.06 -5.02 -5.55
N VAL A 31 0.58 -4.85 -4.32
CA VAL A 31 1.36 -4.21 -3.24
C VAL A 31 2.13 -5.29 -2.49
N GLY A 32 3.46 -5.22 -2.51
CA GLY A 32 4.31 -6.04 -1.67
C GLY A 32 4.35 -5.47 -0.26
N LEU A 33 4.02 -6.28 0.75
CA LEU A 33 4.05 -5.89 2.16
C LEU A 33 4.92 -6.87 2.97
N PRO A 34 5.68 -6.39 3.96
CA PRO A 34 6.34 -7.25 4.93
C PRO A 34 5.31 -8.05 5.74
N ALA A 35 5.56 -9.35 5.91
CA ALA A 35 4.66 -10.23 6.66
C ALA A 35 4.81 -10.11 8.20
N SER A 36 5.87 -9.47 8.68
CA SER A 36 6.14 -9.27 10.11
C SER A 36 6.88 -7.96 10.37
N SER A 37 6.57 -7.31 11.49
CA SER A 37 7.19 -6.07 11.95
C SER A 37 8.65 -6.26 12.41
N SER A 38 9.01 -7.41 12.97
CA SER A 38 10.29 -7.60 13.68
C SER A 38 11.47 -7.96 12.77
N ASN A 39 11.26 -8.77 11.74
CA ASN A 39 12.34 -9.32 10.90
C ASN A 39 12.24 -8.91 9.43
N ALA A 40 11.04 -8.62 8.93
CA ALA A 40 10.81 -8.31 7.52
C ALA A 40 10.73 -6.80 7.22
N ALA A 41 10.65 -5.96 8.26
CA ALA A 41 10.49 -4.52 8.15
C ALA A 41 11.45 -3.72 9.06
N PRO A 42 12.78 -3.96 9.01
CA PRO A 42 13.74 -3.25 9.85
C PRO A 42 13.73 -1.73 9.62
N SER A 43 13.27 -1.27 8.45
CA SER A 43 13.06 0.14 8.11
C SER A 43 11.59 0.55 8.09
N GLY A 44 10.69 -0.28 8.65
CA GLY A 44 9.24 -0.08 8.64
C GLY A 44 8.54 -0.60 7.38
N GLY A 45 7.25 -0.27 7.25
CA GLY A 45 6.40 -0.71 6.12
C GLY A 45 5.53 -1.93 6.40
N PHE A 46 5.65 -2.54 7.58
CA PHE A 46 4.66 -3.50 8.07
C PHE A 46 3.32 -2.79 8.28
N VAL A 47 2.23 -3.44 7.84
CA VAL A 47 0.87 -2.93 7.97
C VAL A 47 0.08 -3.97 8.76
N GLU A 48 -0.58 -3.53 9.83
CA GLU A 48 -1.45 -4.42 10.59
C GLU A 48 -2.61 -4.92 9.72
N ALA A 49 -3.08 -6.14 9.97
CA ALA A 49 -4.12 -6.77 9.15
C ALA A 49 -5.40 -5.93 9.08
N GLN A 50 -5.77 -5.28 10.18
CA GLN A 50 -6.95 -4.41 10.24
C GLN A 50 -6.79 -3.17 9.36
N ASP A 51 -5.63 -2.53 9.39
CA ASP A 51 -5.32 -1.36 8.55
C ASP A 51 -5.19 -1.74 7.07
N LEU A 52 -4.62 -2.91 6.79
CA LEU A 52 -4.56 -3.46 5.44
C LEU A 52 -5.98 -3.59 4.86
N ILE A 53 -6.89 -4.21 5.60
CA ILE A 53 -8.26 -4.46 5.14
C ILE A 53 -9.07 -3.17 5.03
N ASN A 54 -9.03 -2.32 6.06
CA ASN A 54 -9.94 -1.18 6.18
C ASN A 54 -9.43 0.08 5.49
N GLN A 55 -8.12 0.20 5.26
CA GLN A 55 -7.50 1.43 4.75
C GLN A 55 -6.73 1.21 3.45
N LEU A 56 -5.86 0.19 3.39
CA LEU A 56 -4.99 -0.03 2.22
C LEU A 56 -5.72 -0.68 1.05
N LEU A 57 -6.50 -1.74 1.28
CA LEU A 57 -7.26 -2.42 0.22
C LEU A 57 -8.23 -1.50 -0.54
N PRO A 58 -9.00 -0.61 0.14
CA PRO A 58 -9.85 0.36 -0.56
C PRO A 58 -9.08 1.31 -1.48
N ILE A 59 -7.80 1.59 -1.20
CA ILE A 59 -6.95 2.44 -2.04
C ILE A 59 -6.52 1.69 -3.31
N VAL A 60 -6.12 0.42 -3.17
CA VAL A 60 -5.53 -0.33 -4.28
C VAL A 60 -6.55 -1.12 -5.10
N LYS A 61 -7.72 -1.37 -4.52
CA LYS A 61 -8.87 -1.97 -5.17
C LYS A 61 -10.11 -1.09 -4.93
N PRO A 62 -10.25 0.03 -5.65
CA PRO A 62 -11.42 0.90 -5.51
C PRO A 62 -12.69 0.26 -6.08
N SER A 63 -12.56 -0.79 -6.91
CA SER A 63 -13.69 -1.52 -7.46
C SER A 63 -14.39 -2.35 -6.38
N PRO A 64 -15.72 -2.29 -6.26
CA PRO A 64 -16.50 -3.23 -5.46
C PRO A 64 -16.16 -4.68 -5.83
N LYS A 65 -16.25 -5.57 -4.85
CA LYS A 65 -15.81 -6.96 -4.97
C LYS A 65 -16.60 -7.75 -6.00
#